data_AF-A0A944ZP05-F1
#
_entry.id   AF-A0A944ZP05-F1
#
_cell.length_a   1.000
_cell.length_b   1.000
_cell.length_c   1.000
_cell.angle_alpha   90.00
_cell.angle_beta   90.00
_cell.angle_gamma   90.00
#
_symmetry.space_group_name_H-M   'P 1'
#
loop_
_entity.id
_entity.type
_entity.pdbx_description
1 polymer ?
#
loop_
_entity_poly.entity_id
_entity_poly.type
_entity_poly.pdbx_seq_one_letter_code
_entity_poly.pdbx_strand_id
1 'polypeptide(L)'
;MSVAFSVEKDLIDSLQKNPERTLAGTMDGRRFTANVGIANYVAHIVARYDRELDGRTPAELSGLLGSAFDFAHFGLILNFETQTNLILNDAEKRLVPGVRSLVNAFGPIVLRNACLESAAQEPAQRNIFPHMRFHYDRSAMQDSQISLFSRDPNDAEQRFPRQSSTLFVANVVAWLQHEQQGLNDNNKVLSLRASYDLFSEQNVRPLFGDVIFEQPWNAPEGTGELCIIDNRTVLHASFHGDLRGKGWRIGARYLV
;
A
#
# COMPACT_ATOMS: atom_id res chain seq x y z
N MET A 1 -0.56 -12.73 23.79
CA MET A 1 -0.49 -11.34 24.27
C MET A 1 -0.33 -10.45 23.07
N SER A 2 -1.14 -9.40 22.97
CA SER A 2 -1.07 -8.43 21.86
C SER A 2 0.03 -7.41 22.14
N VAL A 3 0.65 -6.93 21.07
CA VAL A 3 1.77 -6.00 21.11
C VAL A 3 1.29 -4.63 20.64
N ALA A 4 1.54 -3.61 21.45
CA ALA A 4 1.32 -2.22 21.04
C ALA A 4 2.30 -1.85 19.93
N PHE A 5 1.80 -1.32 18.82
CA PHE A 5 2.67 -1.01 17.70
C PHE A 5 3.57 0.19 18.00
N SER A 6 4.88 -0.03 18.00
CA SER A 6 5.89 1.01 18.10
C SER A 6 7.13 0.62 17.30
N VAL A 7 7.68 1.57 16.57
CA VAL A 7 8.96 1.41 15.86
C VAL A 7 9.86 2.55 16.28
N GLU A 8 11.11 2.23 16.61
CA GLU A 8 12.10 3.22 17.03
C GLU A 8 12.34 4.25 15.92
N LYS A 9 12.32 5.54 16.30
CA LYS A 9 12.53 6.64 15.36
C LYS A 9 13.88 6.51 14.63
N ASP A 10 14.93 6.12 15.34
CA ASP A 10 16.27 5.98 14.78
C ASP A 10 16.34 4.90 13.69
N LEU A 11 15.56 3.83 13.82
CA LEU A 11 15.44 2.80 12.78
C LEU A 11 14.78 3.38 11.53
N ILE A 12 13.70 4.15 11.69
CA ILE A 12 12.99 4.80 10.58
C ILE A 12 13.88 5.84 9.89
N ASP A 13 14.55 6.70 10.67
CA ASP A 13 15.49 7.70 10.14
C ASP A 13 16.64 7.01 9.39
N SER A 14 17.10 5.85 9.88
CA SER A 14 18.15 5.06 9.23
C SER A 14 17.68 4.44 7.91
N LEU A 15 16.43 3.97 7.83
CA LEU A 15 15.82 3.49 6.58
C LEU A 15 15.65 4.62 5.57
N GLN A 16 15.20 5.81 6.00
CA GLN A 16 15.09 6.98 5.12
C GLN A 16 16.44 7.42 4.54
N LYS A 17 17.52 7.26 5.31
CA LYS A 17 18.88 7.58 4.83
C LYS A 17 19.52 6.47 4.00
N ASN A 18 19.14 5.21 4.25
CA ASN A 18 19.74 4.03 3.62
C ASN A 18 18.62 3.07 3.16
N PRO A 19 17.78 3.48 2.20
CA PRO A 19 16.55 2.76 1.85
C PRO A 19 16.79 1.35 1.32
N GLU A 20 17.96 1.10 0.73
CA GLU A 20 18.35 -0.22 0.22
C GLU A 20 18.69 -1.23 1.32
N ARG A 21 18.85 -0.78 2.57
CA ARG A 21 19.23 -1.67 3.67
C ARG A 21 18.00 -2.30 4.30
N THR A 22 18.12 -3.57 4.63
CA THR A 22 17.26 -4.22 5.62
C THR A 22 17.84 -3.98 7.01
N LEU A 23 17.02 -3.43 7.92
CA LEU A 23 17.40 -3.18 9.31
C LEU A 23 16.62 -4.09 10.25
N ALA A 24 17.28 -4.60 11.29
CA ALA A 24 16.62 -5.36 12.35
C ALA A 24 16.10 -4.41 13.43
N GLY A 25 14.97 -4.77 14.04
CA GLY A 25 14.39 -4.05 15.15
C GLY A 25 13.68 -4.99 16.12
N THR A 26 13.20 -4.42 17.22
CA THR A 26 12.37 -5.14 18.19
C THR A 26 11.14 -4.32 18.56
N MET A 27 10.01 -5.00 18.77
CA MET A 27 8.75 -4.41 19.22
C MET A 27 8.21 -5.28 20.36
N ASP A 28 8.24 -4.76 21.59
CA ASP A 28 7.88 -5.52 22.80
C ASP A 28 8.58 -6.89 22.88
N GLY A 29 9.90 -6.89 22.63
CA GLY A 29 10.73 -8.10 22.60
C GLY A 29 10.55 -9.00 21.36
N ARG A 30 9.60 -8.70 20.46
CA ARG A 30 9.43 -9.41 19.19
C ARG A 30 10.40 -8.87 18.16
N ARG A 31 11.27 -9.73 17.63
CA ARG A 31 12.20 -9.38 16.56
C ARG A 31 11.48 -9.24 15.23
N PHE A 32 11.88 -8.24 14.46
CA PHE A 32 11.45 -8.05 13.08
C PHE A 32 12.60 -7.48 12.23
N THR A 33 12.46 -7.61 10.92
CA THR A 33 13.27 -6.87 9.94
C THR A 33 12.39 -5.87 9.22
N ALA A 34 12.92 -4.69 8.91
CA ALA A 34 12.26 -3.68 8.12
C ALA A 34 13.07 -3.31 6.88
N ASN A 35 12.40 -3.11 5.76
CA ASN A 35 13.01 -2.65 4.51
C ASN A 35 12.01 -1.81 3.70
N VAL A 36 12.55 -0.90 2.89
CA VAL A 36 11.77 -0.14 1.90
C VAL A 36 11.43 -1.05 0.72
N GLY A 37 10.24 -0.86 0.15
CA GLY A 37 9.77 -1.59 -1.03
C GLY A 37 10.38 -1.06 -2.34
N ILE A 38 10.36 0.27 -2.50
CA ILE A 38 10.93 1.00 -3.63
C ILE A 38 11.73 2.20 -3.09
N ALA A 39 13.05 2.09 -3.16
CA ALA A 39 13.95 3.17 -2.81
C ALA A 39 13.94 4.27 -3.87
N ASN A 40 14.29 5.50 -3.48
CA ASN A 40 14.45 6.64 -4.40
C ASN A 40 13.27 6.84 -5.38
N TYR A 41 12.03 6.66 -4.91
CA TYR A 41 10.83 6.53 -5.73
C TYR A 41 10.62 7.70 -6.70
N VAL A 42 10.95 8.93 -6.29
CA VAL A 42 10.87 10.12 -7.15
C VAL A 42 11.73 9.96 -8.41
N ALA A 43 12.93 9.40 -8.28
CA ALA A 43 13.84 9.21 -9.41
C ALA A 43 13.27 8.21 -10.42
N HIS A 44 12.62 7.14 -9.95
CA HIS A 44 11.92 6.17 -10.79
C HIS A 44 10.77 6.82 -11.57
N ILE A 45 9.95 7.64 -10.90
CA ILE A 45 8.85 8.37 -11.54
C ILE A 45 9.39 9.31 -12.62
N VAL A 46 10.42 10.11 -12.31
CA VAL A 46 11.01 11.06 -13.26
C VAL A 46 11.60 10.33 -14.47
N ALA A 47 12.42 9.30 -14.24
CA ALA A 47 13.04 8.53 -15.32
C ALA A 47 12.01 7.91 -16.27
N ARG A 48 10.84 7.52 -15.74
CA ARG A 48 9.79 6.85 -16.51
C ARG A 48 8.83 7.80 -17.22
N TYR A 49 8.49 8.92 -16.59
CA TYR A 49 7.44 9.84 -17.03
C TYR A 49 7.94 11.25 -17.33
N ASP A 50 9.24 11.41 -17.64
CA ASP A 50 9.87 12.71 -17.93
C ASP A 50 9.06 13.55 -18.93
N ARG A 51 8.57 12.90 -19.99
CA ARG A 51 7.74 13.54 -21.01
C ARG A 51 6.41 14.06 -20.45
N GLU A 52 5.69 13.24 -19.70
CA GLU A 52 4.38 13.60 -19.14
C GLU A 52 4.51 14.63 -17.99
N LEU A 53 5.64 14.63 -17.30
CA LEU A 53 5.97 15.62 -16.28
C LEU A 53 6.20 17.01 -16.87
N ASP A 54 6.72 17.11 -18.10
CA ASP A 54 6.93 18.38 -18.81
C ASP A 54 7.74 19.38 -17.96
N GLY A 55 8.88 18.92 -17.45
CA GLY A 55 9.79 19.72 -16.62
C GLY A 55 9.36 19.96 -15.17
N ARG A 56 8.17 19.48 -14.76
CA ARG A 56 7.72 19.53 -13.36
C ARG A 56 8.23 18.35 -12.54
N THR A 57 8.35 18.54 -11.24
CA THR A 57 8.52 17.44 -10.29
C THR A 57 7.19 16.71 -10.05
N PRO A 58 7.22 15.44 -9.59
CA PRO A 58 6.01 14.73 -9.19
C PRO A 58 5.20 15.45 -8.09
N ALA A 59 5.88 16.15 -7.17
CA ALA A 59 5.24 16.90 -6.10
C ALA A 59 4.49 18.14 -6.64
N GLU A 60 5.12 18.91 -7.54
CA GLU A 60 4.47 20.07 -8.18
C GLU A 60 3.24 19.64 -8.99
N LEU A 61 3.37 18.57 -9.79
CA LEU A 61 2.23 18.03 -10.55
C LEU A 61 1.12 17.55 -9.62
N SER A 62 1.45 16.83 -8.54
CA SER A 62 0.48 16.38 -7.54
C SER A 62 -0.28 17.57 -6.92
N GLY A 63 0.43 18.66 -6.60
CA GLY A 63 -0.17 19.88 -6.08
C GLY A 63 -1.19 20.50 -7.05
N LEU A 64 -0.87 20.53 -8.36
CA LEU A 64 -1.81 20.97 -9.40
C LEU A 64 -3.03 20.04 -9.52
N LEU A 65 -2.84 18.75 -9.27
CA LEU A 65 -3.90 17.73 -9.26
C LEU A 65 -4.75 17.73 -7.99
N GLY A 66 -4.44 18.59 -7.01
CA GLY A 66 -5.16 18.71 -5.75
C GLY A 66 -4.85 17.60 -4.73
N SER A 67 -3.66 16.99 -4.82
CA SER A 67 -3.21 15.93 -3.91
C SER A 67 -1.82 16.21 -3.37
N ALA A 68 -1.54 15.74 -2.14
CA ALA A 68 -0.18 15.72 -1.62
C ALA A 68 0.62 14.56 -2.21
N PHE A 69 1.93 14.76 -2.39
CA PHE A 69 2.89 13.71 -2.74
C PHE A 69 4.24 14.07 -2.12
N ASP A 70 4.62 13.34 -1.07
CA ASP A 70 5.83 13.60 -0.29
C ASP A 70 6.70 12.33 -0.13
N PHE A 71 6.48 11.32 -0.95
CA PHE A 71 7.16 10.03 -0.85
C PHE A 71 8.55 10.08 -1.47
N ALA A 72 9.59 10.18 -0.64
CA ALA A 72 10.98 9.95 -1.08
C ALA A 72 11.21 8.48 -1.46
N HIS A 73 10.54 7.59 -0.74
CA HIS A 73 10.56 6.14 -0.87
C HIS A 73 9.12 5.62 -0.81
N PHE A 74 8.86 4.45 -1.38
CA PHE A 74 7.50 3.94 -1.49
C PHE A 74 7.39 2.48 -1.09
N GLY A 75 6.46 2.18 -0.19
CA GLY A 75 6.34 0.88 0.45
C GLY A 75 7.30 0.73 1.63
N LEU A 76 6.78 0.27 2.77
CA LEU A 76 7.57 -0.22 3.89
C LEU A 76 7.09 -1.62 4.27
N ILE A 77 8.02 -2.55 4.40
CA ILE A 77 7.73 -3.94 4.78
C ILE A 77 8.37 -4.21 6.14
N LEU A 78 7.57 -4.65 7.12
CA LEU A 78 8.04 -5.21 8.38
C LEU A 78 7.74 -6.71 8.40
N ASN A 79 8.77 -7.53 8.55
CA ASN A 79 8.65 -8.98 8.64
C ASN A 79 8.97 -9.41 10.07
N PHE A 80 7.97 -9.89 10.81
CA PHE A 80 8.17 -10.43 12.15
C PHE A 80 8.70 -11.87 12.08
N GLU A 81 9.66 -12.21 12.93
CA GLU A 81 10.20 -13.59 12.96
C GLU A 81 9.18 -14.60 13.48
N THR A 82 8.27 -14.17 14.36
CA THR A 82 7.21 -14.99 14.94
C THR A 82 5.87 -14.30 14.77
N GLN A 83 4.79 -15.08 14.62
CA GLN A 83 3.46 -14.51 14.44
C GLN A 83 3.11 -13.57 15.59
N THR A 84 2.87 -12.31 15.25
CA THR A 84 2.69 -11.23 16.23
C THR A 84 1.29 -10.63 16.11
N ASN A 85 0.54 -10.64 17.21
CA ASN A 85 -0.76 -9.98 17.28
C ASN A 85 -0.52 -8.51 17.62
N LEU A 86 -0.99 -7.59 16.76
CA LEU A 86 -0.72 -6.17 16.85
C LEU A 86 -1.99 -5.38 17.18
N ILE A 87 -1.82 -4.36 18.02
CA ILE A 87 -2.81 -3.32 18.27
C ILE A 87 -2.50 -2.16 17.32
N LEU A 88 -3.33 -2.00 16.28
CA LEU A 88 -3.11 -1.03 15.21
C LEU A 88 -4.10 0.14 15.21
N ASN A 89 -5.19 0.04 15.96
CA ASN A 89 -6.19 1.09 16.09
C ASN A 89 -6.83 1.09 17.48
N ASP A 90 -7.41 2.22 17.87
CA ASP A 90 -8.22 2.33 19.09
C ASP A 90 -9.66 1.82 18.88
N ALA A 91 -10.48 1.88 19.92
CA ALA A 91 -11.89 1.47 19.87
C ALA A 91 -12.74 2.34 18.92
N GLU A 92 -12.32 3.58 18.67
CA GLU A 92 -12.95 4.50 17.72
C GLU A 92 -12.42 4.33 16.28
N LYS A 93 -11.68 3.25 16.00
CA LYS A 93 -11.08 2.92 14.70
C LYS A 93 -10.06 3.95 14.23
N ARG A 94 -9.46 4.74 15.13
CA ARG A 94 -8.35 5.63 14.78
C ARG A 94 -7.06 4.83 14.69
N LEU A 95 -6.34 4.99 13.58
CA LEU A 95 -5.05 4.34 13.40
C LEU A 95 -4.04 4.88 14.44
N VAL A 96 -3.26 3.99 15.06
CA VAL A 96 -2.27 4.43 16.06
C VAL A 96 -1.23 5.38 15.43
N PRO A 97 -0.80 6.44 16.13
CA PRO A 97 0.04 7.50 15.55
C PRO A 97 1.35 7.02 14.92
N GLY A 98 1.95 5.96 15.49
CA GLY A 98 3.15 5.32 14.95
C GLY A 98 2.94 4.80 13.55
N VAL A 99 1.87 4.03 13.32
CA VAL A 99 1.54 3.48 11.99
C VAL A 99 1.15 4.61 11.04
N ARG A 100 0.35 5.58 11.49
CA ARG A 100 -0.04 6.77 10.71
C ARG A 100 1.18 7.53 10.17
N SER A 101 2.20 7.69 11.01
CA SER A 101 3.46 8.34 10.63
C SER A 101 4.22 7.54 9.55
N LEU A 102 4.23 6.21 9.66
CA LEU A 102 4.84 5.35 8.63
C LEU A 102 4.08 5.44 7.30
N VAL A 103 2.75 5.36 7.32
CA VAL A 103 1.91 5.51 6.11
C VAL A 103 2.18 6.85 5.42
N ASN A 104 2.33 7.93 6.19
CA ASN A 104 2.65 9.24 5.61
C ASN A 104 4.05 9.28 4.98
N ALA A 105 5.02 8.59 5.58
CA ALA A 105 6.40 8.62 5.11
C ALA A 105 6.68 7.69 3.92
N PHE A 106 5.98 6.56 3.82
CA PHE A 106 6.27 5.51 2.83
C PHE A 106 5.07 5.14 1.94
N GLY A 107 3.87 5.67 2.20
CA GLY A 107 2.65 5.24 1.51
C GLY A 107 2.17 3.88 2.04
N PRO A 108 2.18 2.79 1.25
CA PRO A 108 1.72 1.49 1.70
C PRO A 108 2.65 0.87 2.76
N ILE A 109 2.07 0.37 3.84
CA ILE A 109 2.78 -0.37 4.89
C ILE A 109 2.33 -1.83 4.85
N VAL A 110 3.27 -2.77 4.84
CA VAL A 110 3.03 -4.21 4.89
C VAL A 110 3.63 -4.77 6.17
N LEU A 111 2.83 -5.52 6.91
CA LEU A 111 3.25 -6.23 8.12
C LEU A 111 3.07 -7.73 7.87
N ARG A 112 4.18 -8.48 7.80
CA ARG A 112 4.18 -9.94 7.57
C ARG A 112 4.40 -10.70 8.84
N ASN A 113 3.80 -11.87 8.91
CA ASN A 113 3.73 -12.69 10.12
C ASN A 113 3.09 -11.90 11.28
N ALA A 114 2.03 -11.15 10.95
CA ALA A 114 1.35 -10.25 11.85
C ALA A 114 -0.17 -10.37 11.68
N CYS A 115 -0.91 -10.22 12.79
CA CYS A 115 -2.37 -10.31 12.83
C CYS A 115 -2.94 -9.14 13.62
N LEU A 116 -4.21 -8.81 13.39
CA LEU A 116 -4.92 -7.89 14.26
C LEU A 116 -5.24 -8.56 15.59
N GLU A 117 -5.19 -7.80 16.68
CA GLU A 117 -5.70 -8.25 17.96
C GLU A 117 -7.17 -8.72 17.86
N SER A 118 -7.49 -9.81 18.55
CA SER A 118 -8.82 -10.43 18.54
C SER A 118 -9.94 -9.51 19.02
N ALA A 119 -9.67 -8.58 19.94
CA ALA A 119 -10.65 -7.59 20.39
C ALA A 119 -11.01 -6.56 19.31
N ALA A 120 -10.13 -6.36 18.33
CA ALA A 120 -10.42 -5.55 17.15
C ALA A 120 -11.13 -6.35 16.06
N GLN A 121 -11.46 -7.64 16.25
CA GLN A 121 -12.16 -8.47 15.26
C GLN A 121 -13.65 -8.13 15.09
N GLU A 122 -13.98 -6.90 14.70
CA GLU A 122 -15.20 -6.70 13.92
C GLU A 122 -15.07 -7.51 12.62
N PRO A 123 -16.17 -8.09 12.11
CA PRO A 123 -16.15 -8.82 10.85
C PRO A 123 -15.65 -7.88 9.75
N ALA A 124 -14.41 -8.13 9.29
CA ALA A 124 -13.86 -7.38 8.18
C ALA A 124 -14.80 -7.55 6.98
N GLN A 125 -15.01 -6.47 6.21
CA GLN A 125 -15.67 -6.62 4.92
C GLN A 125 -14.83 -7.56 4.07
N ARG A 126 -15.49 -8.44 3.32
CA ARG A 126 -14.82 -9.35 2.39
C ARG A 126 -14.87 -8.74 1.01
N ASN A 127 -13.78 -8.10 0.60
CA ASN A 127 -13.70 -7.41 -0.67
C ASN A 127 -12.95 -8.24 -1.71
N ILE A 128 -13.45 -8.19 -2.94
CA ILE A 128 -12.73 -8.64 -4.13
C ILE A 128 -12.36 -7.37 -4.90
N PHE A 129 -11.08 -7.05 -4.99
CA PHE A 129 -10.69 -5.88 -5.78
C PHE A 129 -10.73 -6.21 -7.27
N PRO A 130 -11.12 -5.23 -8.10
CA PRO A 130 -11.09 -5.37 -9.55
C PRO A 130 -9.65 -5.55 -10.06
N HIS A 131 -9.51 -6.39 -11.08
CA HIS A 131 -8.24 -6.64 -11.73
C HIS A 131 -7.76 -5.39 -12.47
N MET A 132 -6.54 -4.92 -12.16
CA MET A 132 -5.86 -3.80 -12.86
C MET A 132 -6.61 -2.47 -12.92
N ARG A 133 -7.67 -2.34 -12.10
CA ARG A 133 -8.37 -1.09 -11.89
C ARG A 133 -7.87 -0.45 -10.60
N PHE A 134 -6.99 0.52 -10.74
CA PHE A 134 -6.45 1.27 -9.62
C PHE A 134 -7.52 2.23 -9.10
N HIS A 135 -7.85 2.12 -7.83
CA HIS A 135 -8.88 2.92 -7.18
C HIS A 135 -8.53 3.18 -5.72
N TYR A 136 -9.25 4.12 -5.12
CA TYR A 136 -9.38 4.21 -3.69
C TYR A 136 -10.75 3.68 -3.27
N ASP A 137 -10.82 3.11 -2.08
CA ASP A 137 -12.09 2.65 -1.50
C ASP A 137 -12.87 3.79 -0.83
N ARG A 138 -12.14 4.83 -0.39
CA ARG A 138 -12.66 5.92 0.45
C ARG A 138 -12.28 7.27 -0.11
N SER A 139 -13.27 8.12 -0.36
CA SER A 139 -13.04 9.47 -0.87
C SER A 139 -12.62 10.43 0.24
N ALA A 140 -12.10 11.60 -0.13
CA ALA A 140 -11.77 12.67 0.81
C ALA A 140 -12.97 13.19 1.62
N MET A 141 -14.20 12.91 1.19
CA MET A 141 -15.44 13.31 1.88
C MET A 141 -15.80 12.38 3.05
N GLN A 142 -15.08 11.27 3.22
CA GLN A 142 -15.32 10.30 4.29
C GLN A 142 -14.24 10.45 5.36
N ASP A 143 -14.61 10.33 6.64
CA ASP A 143 -13.66 10.44 7.75
C ASP A 143 -12.70 9.25 7.81
N SER A 144 -13.16 8.06 7.42
CA SER A 144 -12.33 6.85 7.40
C SER A 144 -11.58 6.71 6.07
N GLN A 145 -10.43 7.38 5.98
CA GLN A 145 -9.60 7.48 4.78
C GLN A 145 -8.49 6.43 4.74
N ILE A 146 -8.26 5.71 5.82
CA ILE A 146 -7.26 4.65 5.89
C ILE A 146 -7.93 3.32 5.54
N SER A 147 -7.36 2.59 4.58
CA SER A 147 -7.74 1.19 4.32
C SER A 147 -6.73 0.25 4.97
N LEU A 148 -7.23 -0.73 5.71
CA LEU A 148 -6.46 -1.85 6.24
C LEU A 148 -6.96 -3.15 5.61
N PHE A 149 -6.07 -3.82 4.89
CA PHE A 149 -6.30 -5.12 4.28
C PHE A 149 -5.63 -6.22 5.10
N SER A 150 -6.28 -7.37 5.23
CA SER A 150 -5.79 -8.47 6.05
C SER A 150 -5.96 -9.83 5.39
N ARG A 151 -4.94 -10.66 5.55
CA ARG A 151 -5.01 -12.11 5.39
C ARG A 151 -4.91 -12.74 6.78
N ASP A 152 -6.05 -13.07 7.38
CA ASP A 152 -6.12 -13.67 8.72
C ASP A 152 -5.71 -15.15 8.68
N PRO A 153 -4.69 -15.58 9.45
CA PRO A 153 -4.23 -16.97 9.44
C PRO A 153 -5.22 -17.94 10.10
N ASN A 154 -6.20 -17.44 10.85
CA ASN A 154 -7.21 -18.25 11.52
C ASN A 154 -8.54 -18.31 10.73
N ASP A 155 -8.70 -17.49 9.70
CA ASP A 155 -9.89 -17.53 8.84
C ASP A 155 -9.78 -18.70 7.84
N ALA A 156 -10.86 -19.47 7.73
CA ALA A 156 -10.91 -20.69 6.93
C ALA A 156 -10.67 -20.48 5.42
N GLU A 157 -10.92 -19.28 4.90
CA GLU A 157 -10.67 -18.90 3.50
C GLU A 157 -9.32 -18.19 3.36
N GLN A 158 -8.98 -17.28 4.28
CA GLN A 158 -7.80 -16.43 4.13
C GLN A 158 -6.48 -17.11 4.54
N ARG A 159 -6.51 -18.18 5.34
CA ARG A 159 -5.30 -18.86 5.83
C ARG A 159 -4.38 -19.40 4.75
N PHE A 160 -4.88 -19.63 3.54
CA PHE A 160 -4.13 -20.28 2.46
C PHE A 160 -3.29 -19.29 1.63
N PRO A 161 -2.12 -19.72 1.11
CA PRO A 161 -1.34 -18.94 0.14
C PRO A 161 -2.17 -18.59 -1.09
N ARG A 162 -2.03 -17.34 -1.56
CA ARG A 162 -2.73 -16.85 -2.75
C ARG A 162 -1.78 -16.75 -3.94
N GLN A 163 -2.37 -16.76 -5.12
CA GLN A 163 -1.67 -16.51 -6.37
C GLN A 163 -1.86 -15.07 -6.87
N SER A 164 -2.77 -14.30 -6.26
CA SER A 164 -2.99 -12.88 -6.54
C SER A 164 -2.18 -11.98 -5.61
N SER A 165 -1.86 -10.78 -6.08
CA SER A 165 -1.27 -9.70 -5.30
C SER A 165 -2.17 -8.47 -5.27
N THR A 166 -1.95 -7.61 -4.29
CA THR A 166 -2.43 -6.23 -4.34
C THR A 166 -1.30 -5.35 -4.85
N LEU A 167 -1.60 -4.51 -5.84
CA LEU A 167 -0.68 -3.52 -6.38
C LEU A 167 -1.01 -2.16 -5.79
N PHE A 168 0.01 -1.36 -5.52
CA PHE A 168 -0.10 -0.01 -5.00
C PHE A 168 0.69 0.97 -5.85
N VAL A 169 0.10 2.14 -6.09
CA VAL A 169 0.76 3.26 -6.76
C VAL A 169 0.38 4.55 -6.06
N ALA A 170 1.27 5.54 -6.09
CA ALA A 170 0.89 6.89 -5.70
C ALA A 170 -0.11 7.48 -6.72
N ASN A 171 -1.02 8.33 -6.25
CA ASN A 171 -2.06 8.91 -7.12
C ASN A 171 -1.50 9.61 -8.37
N VAL A 172 -0.40 10.34 -8.23
CA VAL A 172 0.29 11.01 -9.35
C VAL A 172 0.81 10.02 -10.39
N VAL A 173 1.27 8.84 -9.98
CA VAL A 173 1.75 7.79 -10.89
C VAL A 173 0.61 7.21 -11.71
N ALA A 174 -0.56 7.00 -11.10
CA ALA A 174 -1.74 6.55 -11.83
C ALA A 174 -2.18 7.57 -12.89
N TRP A 175 -2.13 8.86 -12.55
CA TRP A 175 -2.41 9.94 -13.50
C TRP A 175 -1.37 9.99 -14.64
N LEU A 176 -0.07 9.96 -14.32
CA LEU A 176 1.01 9.98 -15.31
C LEU A 176 0.91 8.78 -16.27
N GLN A 177 0.62 7.59 -15.76
CA GLN A 177 0.45 6.42 -16.60
C GLN A 177 -0.77 6.53 -17.52
N HIS A 178 -1.86 7.14 -17.03
CA HIS A 178 -3.06 7.42 -17.79
C HIS A 178 -2.79 8.42 -18.94
N GLU A 179 -1.98 9.46 -18.69
CA GLU A 179 -1.50 10.37 -19.73
C GLU A 179 -0.64 9.67 -20.77
N GLN A 180 0.34 8.88 -20.33
CA GLN A 180 1.27 8.17 -21.21
C GLN A 180 0.53 7.23 -22.16
N GLN A 181 -0.61 6.67 -21.74
CA GLN A 181 -1.47 5.83 -22.59
C GLN A 181 -2.40 6.62 -23.52
N GLY A 182 -2.35 7.96 -23.48
CA GLY A 182 -3.17 8.83 -24.34
C GLY A 182 -4.67 8.75 -24.03
N LEU A 183 -5.05 8.31 -22.82
CA LEU A 183 -6.44 8.05 -22.44
C LEU A 183 -7.17 9.32 -21.95
N ASN A 184 -6.63 10.49 -22.27
CA ASN A 184 -7.18 11.76 -21.84
C ASN A 184 -8.18 12.35 -22.84
N ASP A 185 -9.30 12.83 -22.30
CA ASP A 185 -10.19 13.70 -23.03
C ASP A 185 -9.61 15.11 -22.99
N ASN A 186 -9.25 15.67 -24.13
CA ASN A 186 -8.63 17.01 -24.28
C ASN A 186 -9.44 18.19 -23.68
N ASN A 187 -10.65 17.93 -23.16
CA ASN A 187 -11.57 18.92 -22.59
C ASN A 187 -11.75 18.82 -21.06
N LYS A 188 -11.00 17.97 -20.35
CA LYS A 188 -11.15 17.81 -18.90
C LYS A 188 -10.15 18.65 -18.11
N VAL A 189 -10.64 19.22 -17.00
CA VAL A 189 -9.83 19.92 -15.99
C VAL A 189 -8.82 18.95 -15.38
N LEU A 190 -7.57 19.40 -15.24
CA LEU A 190 -6.50 18.66 -14.59
C LEU A 190 -6.94 18.25 -13.16
N SER A 191 -7.23 16.96 -12.97
CA SER A 191 -7.74 16.44 -11.69
C SER A 191 -7.52 14.94 -11.57
N LEU A 192 -7.39 14.47 -10.33
CA LEU A 192 -7.36 13.03 -10.05
C LEU A 192 -8.75 12.38 -10.26
N ARG A 193 -8.75 11.17 -10.81
CA ARG A 193 -9.94 10.32 -10.94
C ARG A 193 -10.05 9.38 -9.74
N ALA A 194 -11.29 8.99 -9.41
CA ALA A 194 -11.55 8.00 -8.38
C ALA A 194 -11.01 6.60 -8.72
N SER A 195 -10.93 6.30 -10.02
CA SER A 195 -10.35 5.06 -10.52
C SER A 195 -9.73 5.24 -11.89
N TYR A 196 -8.73 4.42 -12.19
CA TYR A 196 -8.07 4.30 -13.48
C TYR A 196 -8.02 2.83 -13.89
N ASP A 197 -8.45 2.52 -15.11
CA ASP A 197 -8.24 1.21 -15.71
C ASP A 197 -6.89 1.27 -16.45
N LEU A 198 -5.82 0.83 -15.77
CA LEU A 198 -4.44 0.97 -16.26
C LEU A 198 -3.88 -0.37 -16.71
N PHE A 199 -2.93 -0.32 -17.64
CA PHE A 199 -2.13 -1.48 -18.09
C PHE A 199 -2.95 -2.68 -18.62
N SER A 200 -4.18 -2.47 -19.08
CA SER A 200 -5.08 -3.52 -19.58
C SER A 200 -4.48 -4.37 -20.71
N GLU A 201 -3.50 -3.83 -21.46
CA GLU A 201 -2.86 -4.49 -22.61
C GLU A 201 -1.33 -4.65 -22.44
N GLN A 202 -0.77 -4.38 -21.26
CA GLN A 202 0.67 -4.36 -21.05
C GLN A 202 1.12 -5.41 -20.03
N ASN A 203 2.33 -5.95 -20.22
CA ASN A 203 2.99 -6.69 -19.15
C ASN A 203 3.40 -5.71 -18.06
N VAL A 204 2.71 -5.77 -16.92
CA VAL A 204 2.86 -4.86 -15.79
C VAL A 204 4.04 -5.24 -14.89
N ARG A 205 4.53 -6.49 -14.96
CA ARG A 205 5.59 -7.01 -14.08
C ARG A 205 6.90 -6.21 -14.10
N PRO A 206 7.37 -5.67 -15.24
CA PRO A 206 8.56 -4.81 -15.25
C PRO A 206 8.41 -3.53 -14.44
N LEU A 207 7.20 -3.16 -14.03
CA LEU A 207 6.92 -1.97 -13.22
C LEU A 207 6.94 -2.26 -11.73
N PHE A 208 6.94 -3.55 -11.34
CA PHE A 208 7.01 -3.95 -9.95
C PHE A 208 8.39 -3.62 -9.40
N GLY A 209 8.44 -2.89 -8.29
CA GLY A 209 9.68 -2.39 -7.71
C GLY A 209 10.25 -1.15 -8.40
N ASP A 210 9.61 -0.66 -9.48
CA ASP A 210 9.98 0.59 -10.17
C ASP A 210 9.01 1.71 -9.79
N VAL A 211 7.77 1.63 -10.27
CA VAL A 211 6.71 2.59 -9.96
C VAL A 211 5.48 1.94 -9.33
N ILE A 212 5.43 0.61 -9.26
CA ILE A 212 4.36 -0.17 -8.64
C ILE A 212 4.94 -0.96 -7.46
N PHE A 213 4.36 -0.77 -6.28
CA PHE A 213 4.66 -1.60 -5.12
C PHE A 213 3.71 -2.80 -5.07
N GLU A 214 4.25 -4.01 -5.07
CA GLU A 214 3.47 -5.25 -5.02
C GLU A 214 3.47 -5.84 -3.61
N GLN A 215 2.28 -6.15 -3.08
CA GLN A 215 2.11 -7.05 -1.94
C GLN A 215 1.56 -8.40 -2.43
N PRO A 216 2.42 -9.41 -2.61
CA PRO A 216 1.97 -10.76 -2.88
C PRO A 216 1.37 -11.36 -1.61
N TRP A 217 0.19 -11.96 -1.72
CA TRP A 217 -0.49 -12.62 -0.60
C TRP A 217 -0.19 -14.11 -0.53
N ASN A 218 1.05 -14.49 -0.84
CA ASN A 218 1.47 -15.87 -1.09
C ASN A 218 2.30 -16.48 0.06
N ALA A 219 2.32 -15.83 1.24
CA ALA A 219 3.01 -16.39 2.40
C ALA A 219 2.45 -17.79 2.76
N PRO A 220 3.24 -18.67 3.40
CA PRO A 220 2.80 -20.02 3.77
C PRO A 220 1.48 -20.04 4.53
N GLU A 221 0.79 -21.18 4.49
CA GLU A 221 -0.48 -21.37 5.19
C GLU A 221 -0.35 -21.02 6.68
N GLY A 222 -1.34 -20.32 7.22
CA GLY A 222 -1.34 -19.91 8.62
C GLY A 222 -0.39 -18.75 8.93
N THR A 223 0.15 -18.06 7.92
CA THR A 223 0.88 -16.79 8.11
C THR A 223 -0.08 -15.61 7.99
N GLY A 224 -0.12 -14.76 9.01
CA GLY A 224 -0.87 -13.50 8.96
C GLY A 224 -0.15 -12.41 8.18
N GLU A 225 -0.90 -11.66 7.38
CA GLU A 225 -0.38 -10.52 6.61
C GLU A 225 -1.35 -9.34 6.69
N LEU A 226 -0.82 -8.14 6.91
CA LEU A 226 -1.60 -6.90 6.95
C LEU A 226 -1.02 -5.89 5.97
N CYS A 227 -1.87 -5.10 5.32
CA CYS A 227 -1.46 -3.96 4.51
C CYS A 227 -2.30 -2.73 4.84
N ILE A 228 -1.67 -1.56 4.91
CA ILE A 228 -2.31 -0.31 5.35
C ILE A 228 -1.95 0.79 4.36
N ILE A 229 -2.95 1.53 3.90
CA ILE A 229 -2.79 2.65 2.96
C ILE A 229 -3.64 3.86 3.36
N ASP A 230 -3.23 5.04 2.90
CA ASP A 230 -4.07 6.25 2.88
C ASP A 230 -4.66 6.43 1.48
N ASN A 231 -6.00 6.37 1.39
CA ASN A 231 -6.75 6.51 0.15
C ASN A 231 -6.60 7.89 -0.51
N ARG A 232 -6.11 8.90 0.22
CA ARG A 232 -5.86 10.24 -0.32
C ARG A 232 -4.60 10.34 -1.17
N THR A 233 -3.65 9.42 -1.00
CA THR A 233 -2.32 9.50 -1.63
C THR A 233 -1.95 8.24 -2.41
N VAL A 234 -2.60 7.12 -2.13
CA VAL A 234 -2.30 5.81 -2.71
C VAL A 234 -3.56 5.20 -3.32
N LEU A 235 -3.44 4.71 -4.56
CA LEU A 235 -4.41 3.82 -5.20
C LEU A 235 -3.95 2.37 -5.10
N HIS A 236 -4.92 1.46 -5.17
CA HIS A 236 -4.65 0.04 -5.19
C HIS A 236 -5.50 -0.70 -6.23
N ALA A 237 -4.99 -1.86 -6.67
CA ALA A 237 -5.68 -2.77 -7.59
C ALA A 237 -5.34 -4.22 -7.23
N SER A 238 -6.14 -5.18 -7.70
CA SER A 238 -5.72 -6.59 -7.69
C SER A 238 -4.97 -6.95 -8.97
N PHE A 239 -3.93 -7.78 -8.82
CA PHE A 239 -3.26 -8.43 -9.93
C PHE A 239 -3.42 -9.94 -9.80
N HIS A 240 -4.00 -10.57 -10.83
CA HIS A 240 -4.29 -12.00 -10.85
C HIS A 240 -3.28 -12.79 -11.69
N GLY A 241 -2.28 -12.13 -12.29
CA GLY A 241 -1.35 -12.77 -13.23
C GLY A 241 -2.09 -13.44 -14.39
N ASP A 242 -1.71 -14.68 -14.71
CA ASP A 242 -2.28 -15.47 -15.82
C ASP A 242 -3.60 -16.17 -15.46
N LEU A 243 -4.16 -15.91 -14.27
CA LEU A 243 -5.38 -16.57 -13.81
C LEU A 243 -6.61 -15.99 -14.49
N ARG A 244 -7.24 -16.81 -15.34
CA ARG A 244 -8.62 -16.62 -15.79
C ARG A 244 -9.59 -16.95 -14.64
N GLY A 245 -9.70 -16.08 -13.65
CA GLY A 245 -10.53 -16.41 -12.48
C GLY A 245 -10.74 -15.27 -11.50
N LYS A 246 -11.92 -15.28 -10.89
CA LYS A 246 -12.49 -14.31 -9.95
C LYS A 246 -11.45 -13.84 -8.92
N GLY A 247 -11.46 -12.54 -8.63
CA GLY A 247 -10.60 -12.00 -7.58
C GLY A 247 -10.95 -12.60 -6.21
N TRP A 248 -10.04 -12.43 -5.25
CA TRP A 248 -10.05 -13.16 -4.00
C TRP A 248 -10.52 -12.29 -2.85
N ARG A 249 -11.30 -12.87 -1.93
CA ARG A 249 -11.82 -12.14 -0.77
C ARG A 249 -10.69 -11.86 0.21
N ILE A 250 -10.35 -10.58 0.39
CA ILE A 250 -9.46 -10.14 1.45
C ILE A 250 -10.27 -9.45 2.54
N GLY A 251 -9.82 -9.53 3.80
CA GLY A 251 -10.40 -8.73 4.85
C GLY A 251 -10.08 -7.27 4.58
N ALA A 252 -11.09 -6.40 4.64
CA ALA A 252 -10.95 -4.96 4.48
C ALA A 252 -11.61 -4.22 5.66
N ARG A 253 -10.92 -3.20 6.15
CA ARG A 253 -11.39 -2.31 7.22
C ARG A 253 -11.05 -0.88 6.85
N TYR A 254 -11.95 0.03 7.23
CA TYR A 254 -11.78 1.46 7.03
C TYR A 254 -11.60 2.13 8.38
N LEU A 255 -10.46 2.81 8.54
CA LEU A 255 -10.00 3.44 9.76
C LEU A 255 -9.92 4.96 9.56
N VAL A 256 -9.99 5.69 10.67
CA VAL A 256 -9.81 7.15 10.73
C VAL A 256 -8.33 7.47 10.90
#